data_AF-A0A1Q6V1K3-F1
#
_entry.id   AF-A0A1Q6V1K3-F1
#
_cell.length_a   1.000
_cell.length_b   1.000
_cell.length_c   1.000
_cell.angle_alpha   90.00
_cell.angle_beta   90.00
_cell.angle_gamma   90.00
#
_symmetry.space_group_name_H-M   'P 1'
#
loop_
_entity.id
_entity.type
_entity.pdbx_description
1 polymer ?
#
loop_
_entity_poly.entity_id
_entity_poly.type
_entity_poly.pdbx_seq_one_letter_code
_entity_poly.pdbx_strand_id
1 'polypeptide(L)'
;MNYSYSGVNKNDENTLILKNEQIAKDIINYFMYNWERIDEKWLYKTPKPESWDSINSCFDGIDNNYDGFIDKDDKFCKLKH
;
A
#
# COMPACT_ATOMS: atom_id res chain seq x y z
N MET A 1 8.58 -7.20 8.10
CA MET A 1 8.21 -6.78 9.47
C MET A 1 7.72 -5.33 9.45
N ASN A 2 6.65 -4.98 10.16
CA ASN A 2 6.22 -3.58 10.34
C ASN A 2 6.98 -2.91 11.50
N TYR A 3 7.36 -1.64 11.35
CA TYR A 3 8.05 -0.87 12.40
C TYR A 3 7.05 -0.40 13.47
N SER A 4 6.53 -1.34 14.25
CA SER A 4 5.55 -1.14 15.31
C SER A 4 5.94 -1.89 16.57
N TYR A 5 5.42 -1.47 17.73
CA TYR A 5 5.69 -2.15 18.99
C TYR A 5 5.33 -3.64 18.95
N SER A 6 4.17 -3.98 18.38
CA SER A 6 3.73 -5.36 18.22
C SER A 6 4.54 -6.11 17.17
N GLY A 7 4.88 -5.48 16.04
CA GLY A 7 5.72 -6.10 15.00
C GLY A 7 7.10 -6.50 15.51
N VAL A 8 7.68 -5.69 16.42
CA VAL A 8 8.98 -5.97 17.04
C VAL A 8 8.90 -7.00 18.17
N ASN A 9 7.84 -6.98 19.00
CA ASN A 9 7.83 -7.72 20.27
C ASN A 9 6.81 -8.87 20.37
N LYS A 10 5.84 -8.95 19.46
CA LYS A 10 4.69 -9.85 19.60
C LYS A 10 4.45 -10.74 18.38
N ASN A 11 4.55 -10.17 17.19
CA ASN A 11 4.22 -10.88 15.97
C ASN A 11 5.37 -11.80 15.54
N ASP A 12 5.03 -12.91 14.90
CA ASP A 12 6.01 -13.77 14.23
C ASP A 12 6.34 -13.16 12.84
N GLU A 13 7.33 -12.27 12.82
CA GLU A 13 7.75 -11.53 11.62
C GLU A 13 9.26 -11.68 11.39
N ASN A 14 9.67 -11.72 10.12
CA ASN A 14 11.08 -11.77 9.72
C ASN A 14 11.51 -10.53 8.92
N THR A 15 12.83 -10.32 8.86
CA THR A 15 13.48 -9.35 7.97
C THR A 15 14.69 -10.02 7.31
N LEU A 16 14.77 -9.97 5.98
CA LEU A 16 15.88 -10.53 5.21
C LEU A 16 16.89 -9.43 4.86
N ILE A 17 18.18 -9.70 5.05
CA ILE A 17 19.26 -8.81 4.65
C ILE A 17 19.96 -9.42 3.43
N LEU A 18 19.76 -8.80 2.26
CA LEU A 18 20.33 -9.27 1.00
C LEU A 18 21.55 -8.42 0.62
N LYS A 19 22.64 -9.09 0.24
CA LYS A 19 23.89 -8.45 -0.24
C LYS A 19 24.16 -8.76 -1.71
N ASN A 20 23.12 -8.67 -2.53
CA ASN A 20 23.19 -8.89 -3.97
C ASN A 20 22.90 -7.57 -4.70
N GLU A 21 23.83 -7.13 -5.55
CA GLU A 21 23.74 -5.84 -6.24
C GLU A 21 22.57 -5.78 -7.23
N GLN A 22 22.30 -6.86 -7.96
CA GLN A 22 21.22 -6.89 -8.95
C GLN A 22 19.85 -6.78 -8.26
N ILE A 23 19.63 -7.55 -7.19
CA ILE A 23 18.39 -7.48 -6.41
C ILE A 23 18.22 -6.07 -5.81
N ALA A 24 19.30 -5.44 -5.33
CA ALA A 24 19.23 -4.08 -4.82
C ALA A 24 18.79 -3.08 -5.90
N LYS A 25 19.35 -3.18 -7.12
CA LYS A 25 18.93 -2.34 -8.26
C LYS A 25 17.46 -2.55 -8.61
N ASP A 26 17.00 -3.80 -8.66
CA ASP A 26 15.61 -4.13 -9.01
C ASP A 26 14.63 -3.57 -7.97
N ILE A 27 14.95 -3.69 -6.68
CA ILE A 27 14.16 -3.12 -5.58
C ILE A 27 14.13 -1.58 -5.67
N ILE A 28 15.27 -0.93 -5.92
CA ILE A 28 15.33 0.54 -6.06
C ILE A 28 14.51 1.01 -7.26
N ASN A 29 14.62 0.33 -8.41
CA ASN A 29 13.84 0.67 -9.60
C ASN A 29 12.34 0.55 -9.34
N TYR A 30 11.90 -0.51 -8.65
CA TYR A 30 10.50 -0.66 -8.27
C TYR A 30 10.06 0.39 -7.25
N PHE A 31 10.91 0.75 -6.30
CA PHE A 31 10.63 1.86 -5.37
C PHE A 31 10.43 3.18 -6.13
N MET A 32 11.34 3.54 -7.03
CA MET A 32 11.25 4.78 -7.81
C MET A 32 10.03 4.79 -8.73
N TYR A 33 9.69 3.65 -9.36
CA TYR A 33 8.46 3.49 -10.13
C TYR A 33 7.22 3.89 -9.31
N ASN A 34 7.13 3.44 -8.06
CA ASN A 34 6.01 3.81 -7.18
C ASN A 34 6.12 5.27 -6.73
N TRP A 35 7.30 5.72 -6.32
CA TRP A 35 7.55 7.08 -5.82
C TRP A 35 7.11 8.15 -6.82
N GLU A 36 7.46 7.99 -8.09
CA GLU A 36 7.13 8.94 -9.16
C GLU A 36 5.62 9.01 -9.47
N ARG A 37 4.82 8.05 -9.01
CA ARG A 37 3.36 7.97 -9.25
C ARG A 37 2.54 8.54 -8.10
N ILE A 38 3.18 8.88 -6.98
CA ILE A 38 2.49 9.48 -5.85
C ILE A 38 2.23 10.96 -6.18
N ASP A 39 0.95 11.30 -6.40
CA ASP A 39 0.50 12.67 -6.64
C ASP A 39 0.89 13.60 -5.46
N GLU A 40 1.44 14.78 -5.76
CA GLU A 40 1.85 15.77 -4.77
C GLU A 40 0.72 16.21 -3.83
N LYS A 41 -0.55 16.03 -4.21
CA LYS A 41 -1.70 16.28 -3.32
C LYS A 41 -1.61 15.48 -2.02
N TRP A 42 -0.93 14.34 -2.03
CA TRP A 42 -0.71 13.48 -0.86
C TRP A 42 0.35 13.99 0.10
N LEU A 43 1.08 15.05 -0.23
CA LEU A 43 1.93 15.75 0.72
C LEU A 43 1.11 16.39 1.85
N TYR A 44 -0.18 16.68 1.61
CA TYR A 44 -1.06 17.38 2.55
C TYR A 44 -2.37 16.64 2.85
N LYS A 45 -2.54 15.43 2.31
CA LYS A 45 -3.76 14.62 2.43
C LYS A 45 -3.39 13.15 2.56
N THR A 46 -4.33 12.34 3.06
CA THR A 46 -4.17 10.89 3.15
C THR A 46 -5.16 10.21 2.19
N PRO A 47 -4.71 9.30 1.31
CA PRO A 47 -5.61 8.56 0.45
C PRO A 47 -6.49 7.64 1.28
N LYS A 48 -7.74 7.45 0.86
CA LYS A 48 -8.63 6.48 1.52
C LYS A 48 -8.21 5.07 1.11
N PRO A 49 -7.99 4.13 2.05
CA PRO A 49 -7.46 2.80 1.73
C PRO A 49 -8.29 2.05 0.68
N GLU A 50 -9.61 2.05 0.83
CA GLU A 50 -10.55 1.49 -0.15
C GLU A 50 -11.16 2.65 -0.97
N SER A 51 -10.53 3.06 -2.07
CA SER A 51 -11.05 4.11 -2.96
C SER A 51 -10.26 4.22 -4.26
N TRP A 52 -10.75 5.03 -5.20
CA TRP A 52 -10.02 5.35 -6.44
C TRP A 52 -8.72 6.12 -6.23
N ASP A 53 -8.53 6.73 -5.06
CA ASP A 53 -7.27 7.39 -4.69
C ASP A 53 -6.18 6.37 -4.30
N SER A 54 -6.57 5.14 -3.94
CA SER A 54 -5.66 4.01 -3.71
C SER A 54 -5.65 3.13 -4.95
N ILE A 55 -4.52 3.14 -5.65
CA ILE A 55 -4.39 2.47 -6.95
C ILE A 55 -4.71 0.97 -6.80
N ASN A 56 -5.63 0.49 -7.63
CA ASN A 56 -6.17 -0.88 -7.70
C ASN A 56 -7.13 -1.32 -6.58
N SER A 57 -7.34 -0.54 -5.53
CA SER A 57 -8.15 -0.97 -4.39
C SER A 57 -9.63 -1.22 -4.72
N CYS A 58 -10.21 -0.56 -5.74
CA CYS A 58 -11.62 -0.75 -6.08
C CYS A 58 -11.92 -2.00 -6.94
N PHE A 59 -10.94 -2.88 -7.15
CA PHE A 59 -11.10 -4.11 -7.95
C PHE A 59 -10.07 -5.21 -7.62
N ASP A 60 -9.43 -5.16 -6.45
CA ASP A 60 -8.44 -6.16 -6.01
C ASP A 60 -9.06 -7.29 -5.17
N GLY A 61 -10.34 -7.17 -4.80
CA GLY A 61 -11.06 -8.16 -4.01
C GLY A 61 -10.73 -8.15 -2.52
N ILE A 62 -10.07 -7.09 -2.01
CA ILE A 62 -9.63 -6.94 -0.62
C ILE A 62 -10.41 -5.80 0.04
N ASP A 63 -10.89 -6.02 1.27
CA ASP A 63 -11.43 -4.94 2.11
C ASP A 63 -10.26 -4.16 2.73
N ASN A 64 -9.73 -3.16 2.03
CA ASN A 64 -8.52 -2.45 2.46
C ASN A 64 -8.73 -1.55 3.69
N ASN A 65 -9.99 -1.27 4.06
CA ASN A 65 -10.32 -0.40 5.18
C ASN A 65 -10.97 -1.13 6.38
N TYR A 66 -11.29 -2.43 6.22
CA TYR A 66 -11.91 -3.33 7.20
C TYR A 66 -13.32 -2.90 7.64
N ASP A 67 -14.10 -2.29 6.75
CA ASP A 67 -15.48 -1.85 7.03
C ASP A 67 -16.56 -2.87 6.60
N GLY A 68 -16.15 -3.99 6.02
CA GLY A 68 -17.00 -5.09 5.59
C GLY A 68 -17.51 -4.98 4.15
N PHE A 69 -17.06 -3.98 3.39
CA PHE A 69 -17.40 -3.81 1.97
C PHE A 69 -16.14 -3.89 1.11
N ILE A 70 -16.25 -4.55 -0.05
CA ILE A 70 -15.12 -4.82 -0.95
C ILE A 70 -15.41 -4.20 -2.32
N ASP A 71 -14.40 -3.61 -2.96
CA ASP A 71 -14.44 -3.13 -4.33
C ASP A 71 -15.68 -2.22 -4.56
N LYS A 72 -16.52 -2.56 -5.56
CA LYS A 72 -17.71 -1.80 -5.95
C LYS A 72 -18.80 -1.74 -4.87
N ASP A 73 -18.75 -2.62 -3.89
CA ASP A 73 -19.68 -2.58 -2.76
C ASP A 73 -19.32 -1.45 -1.77
N ASP A 74 -18.04 -1.05 -1.71
CA ASP A 74 -17.57 0.08 -0.91
C ASP A 74 -18.10 1.42 -1.47
N LYS A 75 -18.55 2.28 -0.55
CA LYS A 75 -19.13 3.60 -0.85
C LYS A 75 -18.17 4.54 -1.61
N PHE A 76 -16.86 4.40 -1.44
CA PHE A 76 -15.83 5.21 -2.08
C PHE A 76 -15.38 4.66 -3.44
N CYS A 77 -15.83 3.46 -3.81
CA CYS A 77 -15.55 2.83 -5.10
C CYS A 77 -16.74 2.87 -6.08
N LYS A 78 -17.90 3.38 -5.65
CA LYS A 78 -19.11 3.52 -6.49
C LYS A 78 -19.02 4.63 -7.53
N LEU A 79 -18.34 5.73 -7.24
CA LEU A 79 -18.20 6.88 -8.13
C LEU A 79 -16.73 7.24 -8.23
N LYS A 80 -16.21 7.27 -9.46
CA LYS A 80 -14.88 7.81 -9.73
C LYS A 80 -15.01 9.33 -9.74
N HIS A 81 -14.48 9.98 -8.70
CA HIS A 81 -14.41 11.43 -8.59
C HIS A 81 -13.35 12.02 -9.53
#